data_AF-A0A497D5W3-F1
#
_entry.id   AF-A0A497D5W3-F1
#
_cell.length_a   1.000
_cell.length_b   1.000
_cell.length_c   1.000
_cell.angle_alpha   90.00
_cell.angle_beta   90.00
_cell.angle_gamma   90.00
#
_symmetry.space_group_name_H-M   'P 1'
#
loop_
_entity.id
_entity.type
_entity.pdbx_description
1 polymer ?
#
loop_
_entity_poly.entity_id
_entity_poly.type
_entity_poly.pdbx_seq_one_letter_code
_entity_poly.pdbx_strand_id
1 'polypeptide(L)'
;PGGNGARNYGFEISKGEYIQWFDSDDLMSPSFLEKHVSVLDKSNADFSISDLQTYFPESGEKNNWLSNNWLTDTPDDFVKNYIMFRYGIGIISVMWRKNSLAGLKLFNESLLRSQEYEFFCRLFIPMKLKKATIDKVLAYYRQTPNNHLNQVKAGDELKIASALDAKLTVLDTVKKYNKLTDELVDYFITDAISYLPFDLDVARNKVSEILSSCGYDKIEVHRIVQLSQSIMKQTKNRVNINDLTAFVLKRPSTISVLWYIVRIELAKTKKTIQHKLS
;
A
#
# COMPACT_ATOMS: atom_id res chain seq x y z
N PRO A 1 13.41 -1.95 -16.22
CA PRO A 1 14.12 -0.64 -16.16
C PRO A 1 13.27 0.41 -15.41
N GLY A 2 13.91 1.22 -14.55
CA GLY A 2 13.26 2.14 -13.61
C GLY A 2 13.80 1.97 -12.18
N GLY A 3 13.14 2.56 -11.18
CA GLY A 3 13.60 2.50 -9.77
C GLY A 3 13.83 1.08 -9.26
N ASN A 4 12.96 0.13 -9.60
CA ASN A 4 13.12 -1.28 -9.19
C ASN A 4 14.38 -1.92 -9.78
N GLY A 5 14.65 -1.69 -11.06
CA GLY A 5 15.83 -2.22 -11.73
C GLY A 5 17.11 -1.62 -11.16
N ALA A 6 17.10 -0.31 -10.85
CA ALA A 6 18.21 0.35 -10.17
C ALA A 6 18.45 -0.24 -8.76
N ARG A 7 17.38 -0.49 -7.99
CA ARG A 7 17.47 -1.13 -6.66
C ARG A 7 18.02 -2.56 -6.74
N ASN A 8 17.60 -3.35 -7.73
CA ASN A 8 18.09 -4.72 -7.95
C ASN A 8 19.56 -4.73 -8.37
N TYR A 9 19.94 -3.93 -9.36
CA TYR A 9 21.32 -3.81 -9.82
C TYR A 9 22.24 -3.29 -8.71
N GLY A 10 21.78 -2.28 -7.95
CA GLY A 10 22.51 -1.76 -6.79
C GLY A 10 22.78 -2.83 -5.73
N PHE A 11 21.81 -3.72 -5.47
CA PHE A 11 22.02 -4.85 -4.57
C PHE A 11 23.07 -5.83 -5.11
N GLU A 12 22.99 -6.18 -6.40
CA GLU A 12 23.92 -7.11 -7.05
C GLU A 12 25.38 -6.66 -6.92
N ILE A 13 25.65 -5.40 -7.22
CA ILE A 13 27.02 -4.85 -7.20
C ILE A 13 27.49 -4.41 -5.80
N SER A 14 26.59 -4.35 -4.82
CA SER A 14 26.93 -3.92 -3.46
C SER A 14 27.99 -4.84 -2.83
N LYS A 15 28.87 -4.29 -2.00
CA LYS A 15 29.90 -5.06 -1.28
C LYS A 15 29.79 -4.97 0.25
N GLY A 16 28.87 -4.14 0.74
CA GLY A 16 28.65 -3.95 2.17
C GLY A 16 27.87 -5.12 2.80
N GLU A 17 28.01 -5.25 4.11
CA GLU A 17 27.25 -6.21 4.93
C GLU A 17 25.77 -5.81 5.10
N TYR A 18 25.49 -4.51 4.91
CA TYR A 18 24.18 -3.90 5.05
C TYR A 18 23.70 -3.32 3.72
N ILE A 19 22.39 -3.38 3.51
CA ILE A 19 21.71 -2.78 2.37
C ILE A 19 20.77 -1.71 2.88
N GLN A 20 21.00 -0.49 2.42
CA GLN A 20 20.07 0.63 2.56
C GLN A 20 19.72 1.12 1.15
N TRP A 21 18.52 0.82 0.69
CA TRP A 21 17.98 1.51 -0.48
C TRP A 21 17.51 2.88 -0.06
N PHE A 22 17.93 3.91 -0.80
CA PHE A 22 17.63 5.28 -0.45
C PHE A 22 17.35 6.08 -1.72
N ASP A 23 16.19 6.72 -1.77
CA ASP A 23 15.77 7.48 -2.95
C ASP A 23 16.52 8.82 -3.00
N SER A 24 16.91 9.24 -4.19
CA SER A 24 17.84 10.36 -4.39
C SER A 24 17.28 11.73 -4.00
N ASP A 25 15.96 11.84 -3.88
CA ASP A 25 15.26 13.06 -3.50
C ASP A 25 14.89 13.13 -2.03
N ASP A 26 15.13 12.08 -1.24
CA ASP A 26 14.83 12.01 0.19
C ASP A 26 16.01 12.44 1.09
N LEU A 27 15.75 12.61 2.39
CA LEU A 27 16.76 13.04 3.35
C LEU A 27 16.96 12.04 4.49
N MET A 28 18.22 11.86 4.87
CA MET A 28 18.65 10.96 5.94
C MET A 28 19.20 11.78 7.11
N SER A 29 18.83 11.41 8.34
CA SER A 29 19.45 11.95 9.56
C SER A 29 20.96 11.59 9.58
N PRO A 30 21.86 12.48 10.03
CA PRO A 30 23.29 12.17 10.14
C PRO A 30 23.60 10.91 10.97
N SER A 31 22.71 10.55 11.90
CA SER A 31 22.87 9.38 12.77
C SER A 31 22.17 8.10 12.26
N PHE A 32 21.57 8.13 11.06
CA PHE A 32 20.79 7.02 10.52
C PHE A 32 21.63 5.73 10.43
N LEU A 33 22.74 5.78 9.68
CA LEU A 33 23.55 4.58 9.42
C LEU A 33 24.11 3.98 10.71
N GLU A 34 24.66 4.83 11.59
CA GLU A 34 25.21 4.41 12.89
C GLU A 34 24.17 3.66 13.74
N LYS A 35 22.95 4.19 13.83
CA LYS A 35 21.89 3.59 14.65
C LYS A 35 21.35 2.29 14.07
N HIS A 36 21.14 2.25 12.75
CA HIS A 36 20.66 1.04 12.07
C HIS A 36 21.70 -0.09 12.16
N VAL A 37 22.98 0.20 11.90
CA VAL A 37 24.06 -0.79 12.05
C VAL A 37 24.15 -1.25 13.52
N SER A 38 24.20 -0.30 14.47
CA SER A 38 24.32 -0.66 15.89
C SER A 38 23.18 -1.56 16.38
N VAL A 39 21.94 -1.34 15.95
CA VAL A 39 20.81 -2.16 16.43
C VAL A 39 20.82 -3.53 15.76
N LEU A 40 21.18 -3.61 14.48
CA LEU A 40 21.30 -4.89 13.76
C LEU A 40 22.38 -5.78 14.38
N ASP A 41 23.53 -5.21 14.76
CA ASP A 41 24.62 -5.95 15.39
C ASP A 41 24.29 -6.42 16.80
N LYS A 42 23.69 -5.55 17.62
CA LYS A 42 23.35 -5.91 19.00
C LYS A 42 22.26 -6.97 19.10
N SER A 43 21.34 -7.02 18.14
CA SER A 43 20.16 -7.89 18.19
C SER A 43 20.26 -9.14 17.31
N ASN A 44 21.26 -9.21 16.43
CA ASN A 44 21.33 -10.22 15.36
C ASN A 44 20.01 -10.30 14.56
N ALA A 45 19.43 -9.13 14.28
CA ALA A 45 18.22 -8.99 13.48
C ALA A 45 18.54 -9.03 11.98
N ASP A 46 17.56 -9.42 11.17
CA ASP A 46 17.63 -9.47 9.72
C ASP A 46 17.45 -8.09 9.08
N PHE A 47 16.65 -7.24 9.72
CA PHE A 47 16.39 -5.87 9.29
C PHE A 47 16.06 -4.96 10.47
N SER A 48 16.28 -3.67 10.29
CA SER A 48 15.98 -2.64 11.28
C SER A 48 15.11 -1.53 10.68
N ILE A 49 14.19 -1.00 11.48
CA ILE A 49 13.23 0.02 11.07
C ILE A 49 13.35 1.23 12.00
N SER A 50 13.38 2.43 11.42
CA SER A 50 13.18 3.70 12.12
C SER A 50 11.90 4.38 11.70
N ASP A 51 11.50 5.41 12.42
CA ASP A 51 10.39 6.26 12.00
C ASP A 51 10.74 7.09 10.75
N LEU A 52 9.69 7.38 9.98
CA LEU A 52 9.71 8.18 8.76
C LEU A 52 8.76 9.37 8.90
N GLN A 53 9.23 10.56 8.53
CA GLN A 53 8.39 11.76 8.43
C GLN A 53 8.36 12.28 7.00
N THR A 54 7.23 12.84 6.59
CA THR A 54 7.18 13.70 5.41
C THR A 54 7.83 15.03 5.76
N TYR A 55 8.69 15.54 4.89
CA TYR A 55 9.33 16.85 4.99
C TYR A 55 8.95 17.71 3.78
N PHE A 56 8.48 18.93 4.05
CA PHE A 56 8.11 19.92 3.04
C PHE A 56 9.18 21.01 2.98
N PRO A 57 10.07 21.00 1.95
CA PRO A 57 11.21 21.92 1.90
C PRO A 57 10.82 23.39 1.85
N GLU A 58 9.67 23.71 1.22
CA GLU A 58 9.23 25.09 1.02
C GLU A 58 8.76 25.75 2.32
N SER A 59 8.09 25.00 3.19
CA SER A 59 7.59 25.50 4.49
C SER A 59 8.47 25.12 5.67
N GLY A 60 9.36 24.14 5.51
CA GLY A 60 10.09 23.51 6.61
C GLY A 60 9.23 22.56 7.46
N GLU A 61 7.95 22.36 7.12
CA GLU A 61 7.00 21.54 7.86
C GLU A 61 7.40 20.06 7.83
N LYS A 62 7.11 19.36 8.93
CA LYS A 62 7.29 17.91 9.05
C LYS A 62 6.01 17.28 9.58
N ASN A 63 5.55 16.23 8.89
CA ASN A 63 4.36 15.48 9.28
C ASN A 63 4.72 14.00 9.47
N ASN A 64 4.16 13.38 10.50
CA ASN A 64 4.24 11.93 10.64
C ASN A 64 3.50 11.29 9.46
N TRP A 65 4.13 10.31 8.80
CA TRP A 65 3.56 9.71 7.59
C TRP A 65 2.32 8.86 7.93
N LEU A 66 2.42 7.96 8.91
CA LEU A 66 1.34 7.15 9.51
C LEU A 66 1.72 6.77 10.96
N SER A 67 0.89 5.98 11.66
CA SER A 67 1.14 5.53 13.04
C SER A 67 2.44 4.71 13.17
N ASN A 68 3.24 5.01 14.20
CA ASN A 68 4.53 4.35 14.50
C ASN A 68 4.43 3.26 15.58
N ASN A 69 3.23 2.71 15.81
CA ASN A 69 2.97 1.79 16.93
C ASN A 69 3.45 0.34 16.69
N TRP A 70 4.36 0.09 15.73
CA TRP A 70 4.90 -1.25 15.46
C TRP A 70 5.93 -1.74 16.49
N LEU A 71 6.25 -0.94 17.51
CA LEU A 71 7.25 -1.27 18.53
C LEU A 71 6.83 -2.44 19.43
N THR A 72 5.52 -2.55 19.71
CA THR A 72 4.97 -3.53 20.65
C THR A 72 4.32 -4.74 19.97
N ASP A 73 4.29 -4.76 18.66
CA ASP A 73 3.64 -5.80 17.88
C ASP A 73 4.36 -7.15 17.97
N THR A 74 3.57 -8.22 18.09
CA THR A 74 4.06 -9.56 17.77
C THR A 74 4.50 -9.62 16.30
N PRO A 75 5.35 -10.59 15.89
CA PRO A 75 5.70 -10.73 14.47
C PRO A 75 4.48 -10.86 13.56
N ASP A 76 3.46 -11.62 13.95
CA ASP A 76 2.25 -11.80 13.14
C ASP A 76 1.39 -10.53 13.07
N ASP A 77 1.26 -9.78 14.18
CA ASP A 77 0.56 -8.49 14.18
C ASP A 77 1.29 -7.47 13.31
N PHE A 78 2.62 -7.45 13.36
CA PHE A 78 3.43 -6.56 12.54
C PHE A 78 3.18 -6.78 11.05
N VAL A 79 3.22 -8.04 10.61
CA VAL A 79 2.98 -8.38 9.20
C VAL A 79 1.55 -8.05 8.79
N LYS A 80 0.56 -8.41 9.61
CA LYS A 80 -0.85 -8.09 9.35
C LYS A 80 -1.09 -6.59 9.22
N ASN A 81 -0.58 -5.80 10.16
CA ASN A 81 -0.75 -4.35 10.18
C ASN A 81 0.02 -3.68 9.03
N TYR A 82 1.17 -4.22 8.61
CA TYR A 82 1.87 -3.77 7.41
C TYR A 82 1.06 -4.05 6.13
N ILE A 83 0.49 -5.26 5.97
CA ILE A 83 -0.38 -5.62 4.83
C ILE A 83 -1.54 -4.63 4.69
N MET A 84 -2.10 -4.19 5.82
CA MET A 84 -3.26 -3.30 5.89
C MET A 84 -2.92 -1.81 5.79
N PHE A 85 -1.66 -1.45 5.49
CA PHE A 85 -1.16 -0.07 5.46
C PHE A 85 -1.45 0.72 6.76
N ARG A 86 -1.37 0.06 7.92
CA ARG A 86 -1.49 0.74 9.23
C ARG A 86 -0.19 1.41 9.66
N TYR A 87 0.91 1.14 8.94
CA TYR A 87 2.25 1.60 9.26
C TYR A 87 2.88 2.47 8.18
N GLY A 88 3.57 3.52 8.63
CA GLY A 88 4.39 4.41 7.81
C GLY A 88 5.79 3.86 7.63
N ILE A 89 5.92 2.64 7.08
CA ILE A 89 7.22 2.01 6.82
C ILE A 89 7.51 2.12 5.33
N GLY A 90 8.50 2.95 4.98
CA GLY A 90 8.97 3.15 3.61
C GLY A 90 10.35 2.55 3.40
N ILE A 91 10.74 2.32 2.16
CA ILE A 91 12.05 1.70 1.88
C ILE A 91 13.23 2.46 2.49
N ILE A 92 13.12 3.80 2.54
CA ILE A 92 14.15 4.70 3.04
C ILE A 92 14.34 4.64 4.56
N SER A 93 13.39 4.02 5.29
CA SER A 93 13.46 3.87 6.76
C SER A 93 13.81 2.46 7.21
N VAL A 94 14.16 1.57 6.27
CA VAL A 94 14.50 0.16 6.55
C VAL A 94 15.90 -0.17 6.04
N MET A 95 16.74 -0.68 6.94
CA MET A 95 18.05 -1.26 6.61
C MET A 95 18.00 -2.78 6.76
N TRP A 96 18.62 -3.49 5.82
CA TRP A 96 18.68 -4.95 5.80
C TRP A 96 20.10 -5.46 6.02
N ARG A 97 20.24 -6.61 6.68
CA ARG A 97 21.44 -7.44 6.50
C ARG A 97 21.42 -8.03 5.09
N LYS A 98 22.53 -7.88 4.37
CA LYS A 98 22.62 -8.36 2.98
C LYS A 98 22.33 -9.87 2.87
N ASN A 99 22.85 -10.66 3.81
CA ASN A 99 22.67 -12.11 3.81
C ASN A 99 21.22 -12.54 4.02
N SER A 100 20.39 -11.75 4.71
CA SER A 100 18.96 -12.03 4.89
C SER A 100 18.16 -11.86 3.58
N LEU A 101 18.78 -11.29 2.54
CA LEU A 101 18.22 -11.11 1.20
C LEU A 101 18.87 -12.01 0.14
N ALA A 102 19.94 -12.74 0.48
CA ALA A 102 20.70 -13.52 -0.47
C ALA A 102 19.87 -14.66 -1.08
N GLY A 103 19.94 -14.81 -2.40
CA GLY A 103 19.18 -15.83 -3.14
C GLY A 103 17.68 -15.55 -3.29
N LEU A 104 17.18 -14.42 -2.78
CA LEU A 104 15.78 -14.04 -2.92
C LEU A 104 15.56 -13.22 -4.20
N LYS A 105 14.37 -13.36 -4.79
CA LYS A 105 13.90 -12.41 -5.79
C LYS A 105 13.61 -11.07 -5.11
N LEU A 106 14.28 -10.01 -5.54
CA LEU A 106 14.13 -8.66 -4.99
C LEU A 106 12.94 -7.93 -5.64
N PHE A 107 13.08 -6.67 -6.05
CA PHE A 107 11.97 -5.89 -6.57
C PHE A 107 11.45 -6.46 -7.90
N ASN A 108 10.12 -6.53 -8.04
CA ASN A 108 9.51 -6.88 -9.30
C ASN A 108 9.59 -5.71 -10.28
N GLU A 109 10.45 -5.81 -11.30
CA GLU A 109 10.67 -4.76 -12.29
C GLU A 109 9.45 -4.47 -13.19
N SER A 110 8.44 -5.33 -13.22
CA SER A 110 7.21 -5.06 -13.97
C SER A 110 6.24 -4.14 -13.22
N LEU A 111 6.42 -3.93 -11.92
CA LEU A 111 5.53 -3.10 -11.12
C LEU A 111 5.85 -1.60 -11.26
N LEU A 112 4.85 -0.84 -11.69
CA LEU A 112 4.87 0.61 -11.80
C LEU A 112 4.41 1.31 -10.51
N ARG A 113 3.74 0.59 -9.61
CA ARG A 113 3.24 1.09 -8.32
C ARG A 113 3.22 -0.02 -7.26
N SER A 114 3.32 0.38 -5.99
CA SER A 114 3.26 -0.51 -4.82
C SER A 114 4.40 -1.53 -4.76
N GLN A 115 5.58 -1.17 -5.25
CA GLN A 115 6.72 -2.07 -5.38
C GLN A 115 7.30 -2.46 -4.02
N GLU A 116 7.39 -1.49 -3.11
CA GLU A 116 7.87 -1.71 -1.74
C GLU A 116 6.89 -2.56 -0.93
N TYR A 117 5.59 -2.26 -1.09
CA TYR A 117 4.52 -3.04 -0.47
C TYR A 117 4.57 -4.51 -0.90
N GLU A 118 4.65 -4.79 -2.21
CA GLU A 118 4.76 -6.15 -2.73
C GLU A 118 6.02 -6.84 -2.21
N PHE A 119 7.17 -6.18 -2.32
CA PHE A 119 8.46 -6.72 -1.90
C PHE A 119 8.46 -7.07 -0.40
N PHE A 120 8.11 -6.13 0.46
CA PHE A 120 8.11 -6.35 1.92
C PHE A 120 7.09 -7.40 2.33
N CYS A 121 5.86 -7.37 1.81
CA CYS A 121 4.86 -8.40 2.13
C CYS A 121 5.33 -9.79 1.69
N ARG A 122 5.90 -9.92 0.48
CA ARG A 122 6.41 -11.19 -0.02
C ARG A 122 7.55 -11.76 0.81
N LEU A 123 8.32 -10.93 1.51
CA LEU A 123 9.33 -11.37 2.46
C LEU A 123 8.74 -11.65 3.85
N PHE A 124 8.01 -10.69 4.41
CA PHE A 124 7.50 -10.73 5.78
C PHE A 124 6.49 -11.86 6.03
N ILE A 125 5.64 -12.19 5.06
CA ILE A 125 4.63 -13.26 5.23
C ILE A 125 5.27 -14.64 5.40
N PRO A 126 6.16 -15.09 4.49
CA PRO A 126 6.75 -16.42 4.60
C PRO A 126 7.97 -16.51 5.51
N MET A 127 8.73 -15.44 5.63
CA MET A 127 10.01 -15.47 6.35
C MET A 127 9.79 -15.00 7.78
N LYS A 128 10.21 -15.81 8.75
CA LYS A 128 10.24 -15.43 10.18
C LYS A 128 11.42 -14.47 10.46
N LEU A 129 11.45 -13.35 9.75
CA LEU A 129 12.52 -12.37 9.82
C LEU A 129 12.55 -11.70 11.20
N LYS A 130 13.74 -11.60 11.78
CA LYS A 130 13.97 -10.88 13.03
C LYS A 130 14.03 -9.39 12.74
N LYS A 131 13.10 -8.65 13.32
CA LYS A 131 13.03 -7.19 13.25
C LYS A 131 13.76 -6.56 14.44
N ALA A 132 14.57 -5.55 14.18
CA ALA A 132 15.00 -4.57 15.16
C ALA A 132 14.29 -3.23 14.93
N THR A 133 14.08 -2.46 16.00
CA THR A 133 13.36 -1.18 15.93
C THR A 133 14.18 -0.05 16.54
N ILE A 134 13.98 1.15 16.00
CA ILE A 134 14.58 2.39 16.49
C ILE A 134 13.46 3.41 16.65
N ASP A 135 13.14 3.75 17.90
CA ASP A 135 12.14 4.76 18.26
C ASP A 135 12.69 6.19 18.07
N LYS A 136 13.05 6.51 16.82
CA LYS A 136 13.52 7.83 16.36
C LYS A 136 13.18 8.03 14.90
N VAL A 137 12.83 9.26 14.53
CA VAL A 137 12.76 9.69 13.13
C VAL A 137 14.17 9.84 12.59
N LEU A 138 14.53 8.98 11.64
CA LEU A 138 15.85 9.01 11.00
C LEU A 138 15.78 9.19 9.49
N ALA A 139 14.62 8.95 8.87
CA ALA A 139 14.39 9.17 7.45
C ALA A 139 13.31 10.24 7.24
N TYR A 140 13.47 11.04 6.18
CA TYR A 140 12.52 12.07 5.80
C TYR A 140 12.17 11.93 4.32
N TYR A 141 10.92 11.62 4.05
CA TYR A 141 10.36 11.59 2.71
C TYR A 141 10.12 13.02 2.23
N ARG A 142 10.80 13.45 1.17
CA ARG A 142 10.74 14.83 0.69
C ARG A 142 9.53 15.02 -0.22
N GLN A 143 8.63 15.90 0.20
CA GLN A 143 7.46 16.26 -0.59
C GLN A 143 7.59 17.67 -1.16
N THR A 144 7.62 17.74 -2.49
CA THR A 144 7.53 18.99 -3.26
C THR A 144 6.13 19.12 -3.87
N PRO A 145 5.69 20.32 -4.30
CA PRO A 145 4.41 20.49 -4.99
C PRO A 145 4.24 19.60 -6.23
N ASN A 146 5.35 19.19 -6.84
CA ASN A 146 5.38 18.33 -8.03
C ASN A 146 5.45 16.83 -7.71
N ASN A 147 5.75 16.44 -6.45
CA ASN A 147 5.75 15.04 -6.02
C ASN A 147 4.31 14.57 -5.76
N HIS A 148 3.60 14.20 -6.82
CA HIS A 148 2.23 13.70 -6.76
C HIS A 148 2.16 12.19 -6.51
N LEU A 149 2.67 11.67 -5.39
CA LEU A 149 2.57 10.24 -5.07
C LEU A 149 1.12 9.76 -4.87
N ASN A 150 0.23 10.64 -4.45
CA ASN A 150 -1.12 10.27 -4.00
C ASN A 150 -2.26 10.69 -4.93
N GLN A 151 -1.96 11.17 -6.14
CA GLN A 151 -3.00 11.46 -7.12
C GLN A 151 -2.96 10.41 -8.22
N VAL A 152 -3.86 9.42 -8.14
CA VAL A 152 -4.25 8.65 -9.32
C VAL A 152 -5.02 9.62 -10.22
N LYS A 153 -4.43 9.99 -11.36
CA LYS A 153 -5.07 10.86 -12.35
C LYS A 153 -5.74 10.01 -13.43
N ALA A 154 -6.72 10.58 -14.12
CA ALA A 154 -7.21 9.99 -15.36
C ALA A 154 -6.02 9.79 -16.32
N GLY A 155 -5.84 8.58 -16.84
CA GLY A 155 -4.67 8.18 -17.63
C GLY A 155 -3.60 7.35 -16.89
N ASP A 156 -3.71 7.15 -15.58
CA ASP A 156 -2.79 6.29 -14.79
C ASP A 156 -3.16 4.79 -14.79
N GLU A 157 -3.79 4.31 -15.87
CA GLU A 157 -4.42 2.98 -15.96
C GLU A 157 -3.43 1.86 -15.63
N LEU A 158 -2.21 1.94 -16.17
CA LEU A 158 -1.14 0.98 -15.92
C LEU A 158 -0.64 1.00 -14.46
N LYS A 159 -0.67 2.15 -13.79
CA LYS A 159 -0.29 2.25 -12.37
C LYS A 159 -1.37 1.68 -11.46
N ILE A 160 -2.64 1.87 -11.81
CA ILE A 160 -3.77 1.23 -11.12
C ILE A 160 -3.67 -0.29 -11.27
N ALA A 161 -3.47 -0.77 -12.51
CA ALA A 161 -3.28 -2.17 -12.81
C ALA A 161 -2.13 -2.76 -11.98
N SER A 162 -0.98 -2.09 -11.98
CA SER A 162 0.19 -2.49 -11.19
C SER A 162 -0.08 -2.51 -9.69
N ALA A 163 -0.83 -1.55 -9.14
CA ALA A 163 -1.17 -1.56 -7.71
C ALA A 163 -2.08 -2.73 -7.34
N LEU A 164 -3.02 -3.09 -8.22
CA LEU A 164 -3.88 -4.26 -8.05
C LEU A 164 -3.10 -5.58 -8.23
N ASP A 165 -2.12 -5.63 -9.16
CA ASP A 165 -1.20 -6.77 -9.31
C ASP A 165 -0.36 -7.03 -8.07
N ALA A 166 0.17 -5.97 -7.46
CA ALA A 166 0.86 -6.06 -6.19
C ALA A 166 -0.05 -6.67 -5.11
N LYS A 167 -1.31 -6.23 -5.04
CA LYS A 167 -2.28 -6.73 -4.05
C LYS A 167 -2.68 -8.18 -4.28
N LEU A 168 -2.89 -8.58 -5.53
CA LEU A 168 -3.12 -9.99 -5.89
C LEU A 168 -1.93 -10.86 -5.47
N THR A 169 -0.71 -10.41 -5.75
CA THR A 169 0.52 -11.11 -5.32
C THR A 169 0.58 -11.28 -3.80
N VAL A 170 0.24 -10.24 -3.04
CA VAL A 170 0.20 -10.31 -1.57
C VAL A 170 -0.92 -11.24 -1.09
N LEU A 171 -2.13 -11.13 -1.63
CA LEU A 171 -3.26 -12.00 -1.29
C LEU A 171 -2.95 -13.48 -1.55
N ASP A 172 -2.35 -13.79 -2.70
CA ASP A 172 -1.91 -15.14 -3.04
C ASP A 172 -0.84 -15.65 -2.08
N THR A 173 0.08 -14.78 -1.67
CA THR A 173 1.09 -15.12 -0.67
C THR A 173 0.44 -15.41 0.69
N VAL A 174 -0.46 -14.54 1.16
CA VAL A 174 -1.21 -14.75 2.41
C VAL A 174 -1.97 -16.09 2.38
N LYS A 175 -2.64 -16.41 1.27
CA LYS A 175 -3.36 -17.68 1.07
C LYS A 175 -2.41 -18.87 1.08
N LYS A 176 -1.32 -18.80 0.31
CA LYS A 176 -0.32 -19.87 0.20
C LYS A 176 0.25 -20.27 1.57
N TYR A 177 0.40 -19.31 2.48
CA TYR A 177 0.93 -19.55 3.83
C TYR A 177 -0.16 -19.68 4.92
N ASN A 178 -1.43 -19.83 4.53
CA ASN A 178 -2.57 -20.00 5.45
C ASN A 178 -2.70 -18.87 6.49
N LYS A 179 -2.40 -17.63 6.09
CA LYS A 179 -2.46 -16.43 6.93
C LYS A 179 -3.71 -15.57 6.65
N LEU A 180 -4.62 -16.02 5.78
CA LEU A 180 -5.81 -15.25 5.40
C LEU A 180 -6.83 -15.26 6.54
N THR A 181 -7.07 -14.09 7.13
CA THR A 181 -8.10 -13.88 8.16
C THR A 181 -9.28 -13.09 7.59
N ASP A 182 -10.42 -13.09 8.28
CA ASP A 182 -11.57 -12.27 7.86
C ASP A 182 -11.24 -10.78 7.82
N GLU A 183 -10.41 -10.29 8.76
CA GLU A 183 -9.94 -8.91 8.78
C GLU A 183 -9.12 -8.58 7.51
N LEU A 184 -8.25 -9.48 7.07
CA LEU A 184 -7.49 -9.30 5.83
C LEU A 184 -8.37 -9.39 4.59
N VAL A 185 -9.34 -10.30 4.57
CA VAL A 185 -10.32 -10.37 3.48
C VAL A 185 -11.07 -9.05 3.36
N ASP A 186 -11.58 -8.53 4.47
CA ASP A 186 -12.31 -7.26 4.52
C ASP A 186 -11.44 -6.11 4.01
N TYR A 187 -10.16 -6.08 4.41
CA TYR A 187 -9.19 -5.12 3.91
C TYR A 187 -9.00 -5.22 2.38
N PHE A 188 -8.65 -6.40 1.84
CA PHE A 188 -8.40 -6.58 0.40
C PHE A 188 -9.62 -6.21 -0.45
N ILE A 189 -10.82 -6.59 -0.01
CA ILE A 189 -12.07 -6.25 -0.69
C ILE A 189 -12.29 -4.73 -0.69
N THR A 190 -12.20 -4.13 0.50
CA THR A 190 -12.41 -2.70 0.70
C THR A 190 -11.49 -1.87 -0.17
N ASP A 191 -10.22 -2.19 -0.10
CA ASP A 191 -9.18 -1.50 -0.81
C ASP A 191 -9.26 -1.76 -2.32
N ALA A 192 -9.58 -2.97 -2.79
CA ALA A 192 -9.80 -3.25 -4.22
C ALA A 192 -10.99 -2.47 -4.80
N ILE A 193 -12.13 -2.47 -4.10
CA ILE A 193 -13.35 -1.77 -4.55
C ILE A 193 -13.11 -0.25 -4.68
N SER A 194 -12.18 0.32 -3.90
CA SER A 194 -11.80 1.73 -4.01
C SER A 194 -11.23 2.15 -5.37
N TYR A 195 -10.85 1.19 -6.22
CA TYR A 195 -10.37 1.43 -7.60
C TYR A 195 -11.47 1.37 -8.66
N LEU A 196 -12.69 0.92 -8.32
CA LEU A 196 -13.81 0.91 -9.27
C LEU A 196 -14.22 2.32 -9.76
N PRO A 197 -14.11 3.41 -8.95
CA PRO A 197 -14.30 4.81 -9.37
C PRO A 197 -13.57 5.27 -10.63
N PHE A 198 -12.50 4.58 -11.06
CA PHE A 198 -11.72 4.98 -12.22
C PHE A 198 -12.31 4.50 -13.57
N ASP A 199 -13.38 3.68 -13.54
CA ASP A 199 -14.11 3.14 -14.71
C ASP A 199 -13.23 2.46 -15.79
N LEU A 200 -12.20 1.74 -15.36
CA LEU A 200 -11.28 1.02 -16.25
C LEU A 200 -11.61 -0.48 -16.30
N ASP A 201 -11.61 -1.08 -17.48
CA ASP A 201 -11.79 -2.53 -17.65
C ASP A 201 -10.74 -3.33 -16.87
N VAL A 202 -9.50 -2.86 -16.89
CA VAL A 202 -8.40 -3.52 -16.16
C VAL A 202 -8.66 -3.51 -14.65
N ALA A 203 -9.17 -2.40 -14.10
CA ALA A 203 -9.52 -2.33 -12.70
C ALA A 203 -10.67 -3.31 -12.37
N ARG A 204 -11.71 -3.37 -13.20
CA ARG A 204 -12.83 -4.30 -13.01
C ARG A 204 -12.40 -5.76 -12.98
N ASN A 205 -11.57 -6.15 -13.93
CA ASN A 205 -11.10 -7.53 -14.04
C ASN A 205 -10.28 -7.94 -12.81
N LYS A 206 -9.33 -7.10 -12.39
CA LYS A 206 -8.50 -7.39 -11.21
C LYS A 206 -9.28 -7.32 -9.90
N VAL A 207 -10.23 -6.40 -9.76
CA VAL A 207 -11.13 -6.36 -8.58
C VAL A 207 -11.99 -7.63 -8.53
N SER A 208 -12.48 -8.10 -9.67
CA SER A 208 -13.24 -9.36 -9.75
C SER A 208 -12.41 -10.57 -9.33
N GLU A 209 -11.14 -10.59 -9.72
CA GLU A 209 -10.17 -11.61 -9.31
C GLU A 209 -9.91 -11.59 -7.80
N ILE A 210 -9.69 -10.41 -7.21
CA ILE A 210 -9.53 -10.26 -5.75
C ILE A 210 -10.76 -10.77 -5.01
N LEU A 211 -11.96 -10.34 -5.41
CA LEU A 211 -13.22 -10.78 -4.79
C LEU A 211 -13.38 -12.31 -4.87
N SER A 212 -13.10 -12.90 -6.03
CA SER A 212 -13.15 -14.35 -6.22
C SER A 212 -12.13 -15.06 -5.33
N SER A 213 -10.90 -14.53 -5.23
CA SER A 213 -9.84 -15.04 -4.37
C SER A 213 -10.18 -14.95 -2.88
N CYS A 214 -11.06 -14.01 -2.50
CA CYS A 214 -11.64 -13.86 -1.18
C CYS A 214 -12.89 -14.72 -0.92
N GLY A 215 -13.30 -15.56 -1.89
CA GLY A 215 -14.38 -16.53 -1.72
C GLY A 215 -15.76 -16.08 -2.17
N TYR A 216 -15.87 -14.98 -2.92
CA TYR A 216 -17.14 -14.55 -3.52
C TYR A 216 -17.43 -15.35 -4.79
N ASP A 217 -18.69 -15.75 -4.97
CA ASP A 217 -19.10 -16.44 -6.19
C ASP A 217 -19.24 -15.48 -7.39
N LYS A 218 -19.32 -16.04 -8.60
CA LYS A 218 -19.40 -15.26 -9.85
C LYS A 218 -20.60 -14.28 -9.89
N ILE A 219 -21.73 -14.66 -9.28
CA ILE A 219 -22.94 -13.82 -9.25
C ILE A 219 -22.72 -12.66 -8.28
N GLU A 220 -22.17 -12.93 -7.10
CA GLU A 220 -21.83 -11.92 -6.10
C GLU A 220 -20.81 -10.92 -6.64
N VAL A 221 -19.73 -11.40 -7.28
CA VAL A 221 -18.70 -10.57 -7.92
C VAL A 221 -19.32 -9.66 -8.97
N HIS A 222 -20.12 -10.22 -9.88
CA HIS A 222 -20.78 -9.45 -10.94
C HIS A 222 -21.69 -8.35 -10.36
N ARG A 223 -22.46 -8.68 -9.32
CA ARG A 223 -23.33 -7.72 -8.63
C ARG A 223 -22.55 -6.58 -7.99
N ILE A 224 -21.44 -6.86 -7.30
CA ILE A 224 -20.61 -5.84 -6.64
C ILE A 224 -20.04 -4.85 -7.67
N VAL A 225 -19.52 -5.37 -8.78
CA VAL A 225 -18.96 -4.55 -9.86
C VAL A 225 -20.04 -3.70 -10.51
N GLN A 226 -21.20 -4.29 -10.84
CA GLN A 226 -22.34 -3.56 -11.42
C GLN A 226 -22.91 -2.49 -10.49
N LEU A 227 -23.05 -2.79 -9.20
CA LEU A 227 -23.56 -1.83 -8.22
C LEU A 227 -22.61 -0.65 -8.09
N SER A 228 -21.30 -0.92 -8.01
CA SER A 228 -20.27 0.12 -7.97
C SER A 228 -20.32 1.01 -9.23
N GLN A 229 -20.51 0.43 -10.41
CA GLN A 229 -20.74 1.18 -11.65
C GLN A 229 -22.02 2.00 -11.66
N SER A 230 -23.10 1.45 -11.11
CA SER A 230 -24.40 2.12 -11.05
C SER A 230 -24.35 3.32 -10.11
N ILE A 231 -23.70 3.17 -8.94
CA ILE A 231 -23.41 4.27 -8.01
C ILE A 231 -22.64 5.38 -8.73
N MET A 232 -21.56 5.05 -9.45
CA MET A 232 -20.79 6.04 -10.21
C MET A 232 -21.60 6.77 -11.29
N LYS A 233 -22.52 6.07 -11.96
CA LYS A 233 -23.41 6.68 -12.97
C LYS A 233 -24.47 7.56 -12.34
N GLN A 234 -25.04 7.15 -11.20
CA GLN A 234 -26.08 7.89 -10.47
C GLN A 234 -25.53 9.05 -9.64
N THR A 235 -24.26 9.08 -9.27
CA THR A 235 -23.69 10.27 -8.60
C THR A 235 -23.52 11.46 -9.54
N LYS A 236 -23.61 11.26 -10.86
CA LYS A 236 -23.89 12.32 -11.84
C LYS A 236 -25.36 12.79 -11.83
N ASN A 237 -26.31 11.96 -11.36
CA ASN A 237 -27.76 12.22 -11.29
C ASN A 237 -28.39 11.55 -10.05
N ARG A 238 -28.38 12.23 -8.88
CA ARG A 238 -29.03 11.88 -7.58
C ARG A 238 -29.16 10.37 -7.25
N VAL A 239 -28.35 9.89 -6.30
CA VAL A 239 -28.41 8.52 -5.74
C VAL A 239 -29.69 8.30 -4.91
N ASN A 240 -30.41 7.19 -5.16
CA ASN A 240 -31.49 6.70 -4.29
C ASN A 240 -30.92 5.76 -3.21
N ILE A 241 -31.06 6.14 -1.95
CA ILE A 241 -30.47 5.44 -0.80
C ILE A 241 -31.15 4.09 -0.51
N ASN A 242 -32.42 3.92 -0.88
CA ASN A 242 -33.17 2.69 -0.61
C ASN A 242 -32.71 1.50 -1.49
N ASP A 243 -32.10 1.79 -2.65
CA ASP A 243 -31.52 0.77 -3.53
C ASP A 243 -30.14 0.30 -3.03
N LEU A 244 -29.52 0.98 -2.07
CA LEU A 244 -28.22 0.57 -1.49
C LEU A 244 -28.40 -0.35 -0.28
N THR A 245 -29.45 -0.12 0.51
CA THR A 245 -29.76 -0.89 1.73
C THR A 245 -30.43 -2.23 1.46
N ALA A 246 -31.09 -2.41 0.33
CA ALA A 246 -31.67 -3.70 -0.08
C ALA A 246 -30.60 -4.75 -0.48
N PHE A 247 -29.37 -4.31 -0.79
CA PHE A 247 -28.27 -5.16 -1.23
C PHE A 247 -27.30 -5.45 -0.09
N VAL A 248 -27.78 -6.22 0.89
CA VAL A 248 -26.94 -6.69 2.00
C VAL A 248 -25.97 -7.74 1.46
N LEU A 249 -24.72 -7.33 1.22
CA LEU A 249 -23.62 -8.27 0.98
C LEU A 249 -23.29 -8.98 2.30
N LYS A 250 -22.78 -10.22 2.21
CA LYS A 250 -22.43 -11.07 3.38
C LYS A 250 -21.49 -10.40 4.40
N ARG A 251 -20.82 -9.30 4.05
CA ARG A 251 -19.81 -8.63 4.87
C ARG A 251 -20.15 -7.14 5.12
N PRO A 252 -20.29 -6.70 6.39
CA PRO A 252 -20.59 -5.30 6.74
C PRO A 252 -19.56 -4.26 6.26
N SER A 253 -18.30 -4.67 6.11
CA SER A 253 -17.21 -3.82 5.61
C SER A 253 -17.43 -3.39 4.16
N THR A 254 -17.93 -4.29 3.29
CA THR A 254 -18.21 -3.97 1.88
C THR A 254 -19.29 -2.90 1.73
N ILE A 255 -20.30 -2.91 2.61
CA ILE A 255 -21.35 -1.89 2.66
C ILE A 255 -20.76 -0.53 3.03
N SER A 256 -19.86 -0.49 4.02
CA SER A 256 -19.18 0.74 4.45
C SER A 256 -18.34 1.37 3.33
N VAL A 257 -17.79 0.54 2.44
CA VAL A 257 -16.97 0.97 1.30
C VAL A 257 -17.82 1.46 0.14
N LEU A 258 -18.95 0.79 -0.13
CA LEU A 258 -19.93 1.31 -1.08
C LEU A 258 -20.46 2.68 -0.62
N TRP A 259 -20.71 2.84 0.69
CA TRP A 259 -21.02 4.14 1.29
C TRP A 259 -19.89 5.16 1.14
N TYR A 260 -18.63 4.73 1.28
CA TYR A 260 -17.47 5.59 1.06
C TYR A 260 -17.36 6.04 -0.41
N ILE A 261 -17.60 5.14 -1.37
CA ILE A 261 -17.66 5.48 -2.81
C ILE A 261 -18.76 6.52 -3.06
N VAL A 262 -19.96 6.32 -2.50
CA VAL A 262 -21.05 7.29 -2.58
C VAL A 262 -20.61 8.65 -2.04
N ARG A 263 -19.90 8.69 -0.89
CA ARG A 263 -19.40 9.94 -0.30
C ARG A 263 -18.33 10.64 -1.16
N ILE A 264 -17.35 9.90 -1.69
CA ILE A 264 -16.31 10.46 -2.59
C ILE A 264 -16.98 11.13 -3.79
N GLU A 265 -17.91 10.44 -4.42
CA GLU A 265 -18.55 10.95 -5.63
C GLU A 265 -19.44 12.16 -5.34
N LEU A 266 -20.20 12.16 -4.25
CA LEU A 266 -20.94 13.35 -3.80
C LEU A 266 -20.02 14.56 -3.54
N ALA A 267 -18.80 14.34 -3.04
CA ALA A 267 -17.83 15.40 -2.81
C ALA A 267 -17.26 15.97 -4.14
N LYS A 268 -17.03 15.12 -5.15
CA LYS A 268 -16.63 15.56 -6.50
C LYS A 268 -17.72 16.39 -7.19
N THR A 269 -18.98 15.99 -7.04
CA THR A 269 -20.12 16.75 -7.59
C THR A 269 -20.27 18.13 -6.93
N LYS A 270 -20.05 18.25 -5.61
CA LYS A 270 -20.04 19.54 -4.90
C LYS A 270 -18.93 20.49 -5.39
N LYS A 271 -17.70 20.00 -5.59
CA LYS A 271 -16.59 20.80 -6.15
C LYS A 271 -16.89 21.29 -7.58
N THR A 272 -17.56 20.47 -8.37
CA THR A 272 -17.94 20.81 -9.76
C THR A 272 -19.00 21.92 -9.83
N ILE A 273 -19.88 22.00 -8.81
CA ILE A 273 -20.90 23.05 -8.71
C ILE A 273 -20.26 24.39 -8.27
N GLN A 274 -19.33 24.38 -7.32
CA GLN A 274 -18.62 25.61 -6.89
C GLN A 274 -17.78 26.22 -8.01
N HIS A 275 -17.15 25.40 -8.87
CA HIS A 275 -16.31 25.91 -9.96
C HIS A 275 -17.11 26.46 -11.15
N LYS A 276 -18.40 26.13 -11.27
CA LYS A 276 -19.33 26.69 -12.27
C LYS A 276 -20.06 27.95 -11.79
N LEU A 277 -19.89 28.32 -10.52
CA LEU A 277 -20.49 29.49 -9.88
C LEU A 277 -19.44 30.58 -9.54
N SER A 278 -18.19 30.40 -10.00
CA SER A 278 -17.10 31.37 -9.97
C SER A 278 -16.77 31.80 -11.40
#